data_AF-A0A975AYQ1-F1
#
_entry.id   AF-A0A975AYQ1-F1
#
_cell.length_a   1.000
_cell.length_b   1.000
_cell.length_c   1.000
_cell.angle_alpha   90.00
_cell.angle_beta   90.00
_cell.angle_gamma   90.00
#
_symmetry.space_group_name_H-M   'P 1'
#
loop_
_entity.id
_entity.type
_entity.pdbx_description
1 polymer ?
#
loop_
_entity_poly.entity_id
_entity_poly.type
_entity_poly.pdbx_seq_one_letter_code
_entity_poly.pdbx_strand_id
1 'polypeptide(L)'
;MADDNSIEYKIEQKNRTYYDFISRKEHQKKHQKPKGPRSFAKQELSLKDITLAPEGWEGTMFTVYAVSIPYIFGYLFLTYFIAGGNFKNSVFADTDSFLIVWLIGYEIVAGLAMIWITVLFFTYDEKKSKHRY
;
A
#
# COMPACT_ATOMS: atom_id res chain seq x y z
N MET A 1 -47.17 -24.60 -46.30
CA MET A 1 -46.25 -25.63 -45.78
C MET A 1 -44.77 -25.21 -45.76
N ALA A 2 -44.40 -24.00 -46.22
CA ALA A 2 -42.99 -23.54 -46.24
C ALA A 2 -42.58 -22.65 -45.05
N ASP A 3 -43.52 -22.28 -44.17
CA ASP A 3 -43.29 -21.32 -43.09
C ASP A 3 -42.74 -21.99 -41.80
N ASP A 4 -43.18 -23.22 -41.52
CA ASP A 4 -42.87 -23.97 -40.29
C ASP A 4 -41.36 -24.29 -40.16
N ASN A 5 -40.74 -24.77 -41.25
CA ASN A 5 -39.29 -25.03 -41.31
C ASN A 5 -38.44 -23.76 -41.11
N SER A 6 -38.99 -22.58 -41.43
CA SER A 6 -38.27 -21.30 -41.26
C SER A 6 -38.24 -20.85 -39.80
N ILE A 7 -39.30 -21.19 -39.04
CA ILE A 7 -39.42 -20.89 -37.61
C ILE A 7 -38.49 -21.82 -36.82
N GLU A 8 -38.47 -23.11 -37.16
CA GLU A 8 -37.62 -24.10 -36.51
C GLU A 8 -36.12 -23.76 -36.66
N TYR A 9 -35.70 -23.34 -37.86
CA TYR A 9 -34.33 -22.90 -38.13
C TYR A 9 -33.93 -21.67 -37.29
N LYS A 10 -34.82 -20.69 -37.13
CA LYS A 10 -34.57 -19.50 -36.30
C LYS A 10 -34.43 -19.84 -34.82
N ILE A 11 -35.22 -20.80 -34.32
CA ILE A 11 -35.15 -21.27 -32.94
C ILE A 11 -33.81 -21.98 -32.70
N GLU A 12 -33.38 -22.83 -33.63
CA GLU A 12 -32.13 -23.56 -33.50
C GLU A 12 -30.90 -22.64 -33.53
N GLN A 13 -30.88 -21.63 -34.41
CA GLN A 13 -29.83 -20.62 -34.43
C GLN A 13 -29.77 -19.79 -33.13
N LYS A 14 -30.93 -19.41 -32.60
CA LYS A 14 -31.01 -18.68 -31.33
C LYS A 14 -30.48 -19.52 -30.16
N ASN A 15 -30.81 -20.81 -30.13
CA ASN A 15 -30.32 -21.74 -29.11
C ASN A 15 -28.80 -21.91 -29.19
N ARG A 16 -28.23 -22.11 -30.39
CA ARG A 16 -26.76 -22.20 -30.56
C ARG A 16 -26.04 -20.95 -30.06
N THR A 17 -26.58 -19.78 -30.37
CA THR A 17 -26.02 -18.49 -29.91
C THR A 17 -26.11 -18.34 -28.39
N TYR A 18 -27.21 -18.80 -27.78
CA TYR A 18 -27.41 -18.77 -26.33
C TYR A 18 -26.39 -19.67 -25.61
N TYR A 19 -26.17 -20.89 -26.09
CA TYR A 19 -25.19 -21.80 -25.50
C TYR A 19 -23.75 -21.31 -25.68
N ASP A 20 -23.41 -20.69 -26.82
CA ASP A 20 -22.07 -20.10 -27.04
C ASP A 20 -21.80 -18.89 -26.12
N PHE A 21 -22.84 -18.11 -25.80
CA PHE A 21 -22.72 -17.02 -24.84
C PHE A 21 -22.50 -17.52 -23.40
N ILE A 22 -23.19 -18.59 -23.00
CA ILE A 22 -23.03 -19.19 -21.67
C ILE A 22 -21.64 -19.82 -21.52
N SER A 23 -21.19 -20.58 -22.51
CA SER A 23 -19.87 -21.23 -22.48
C SER A 23 -18.74 -20.20 -22.42
N ARG A 24 -18.81 -19.10 -23.19
CA ARG A 24 -17.84 -17.99 -23.11
C ARG A 24 -17.81 -17.34 -21.72
N LYS A 25 -18.98 -17.16 -21.09
CA LYS A 25 -19.06 -16.64 -19.71
C LYS A 25 -18.45 -17.61 -18.68
N GLU A 26 -18.63 -18.92 -18.85
CA GLU A 26 -18.01 -19.92 -17.98
C GLU A 26 -16.49 -19.97 -18.16
N HIS A 27 -15.99 -19.92 -19.40
CA HIS A 27 -14.56 -19.88 -19.68
C HIS A 27 -13.91 -18.59 -19.17
N GLN A 28 -14.58 -17.44 -19.29
CA GLN A 28 -14.10 -16.18 -18.68
C GLN A 28 -14.07 -16.24 -17.16
N LYS A 29 -15.03 -16.90 -16.51
CA LYS A 29 -15.00 -17.13 -15.05
C LYS A 29 -13.86 -18.05 -14.62
N LYS A 30 -13.51 -19.07 -15.41
CA LYS A 30 -12.38 -19.98 -15.12
C LYS A 30 -11.00 -19.31 -15.29
N HIS A 31 -10.87 -18.27 -16.11
CA HIS A 31 -9.63 -17.52 -16.28
C HIS A 31 -9.45 -16.35 -15.31
N GLN A 32 -10.51 -15.96 -14.59
CA GLN A 32 -10.35 -15.11 -13.41
C GLN A 32 -9.81 -15.98 -12.28
N LYS A 33 -8.48 -16.12 -12.22
CA LYS A 33 -7.80 -16.69 -11.05
C LYS A 33 -8.44 -16.08 -9.81
N PRO A 34 -8.94 -16.86 -8.83
CA PRO A 34 -9.43 -16.29 -7.59
C PRO A 34 -8.28 -15.44 -7.05
N LYS A 35 -8.54 -14.14 -6.87
CA LYS A 35 -7.59 -13.26 -6.19
C LYS A 35 -7.40 -13.92 -4.82
N GLY A 36 -6.28 -14.62 -4.66
CA GLY A 36 -5.97 -15.34 -3.43
C GLY A 36 -6.12 -14.37 -2.24
N PRO A 37 -6.34 -14.89 -1.02
CA PRO A 37 -6.55 -14.03 0.13
C PRO A 37 -5.45 -12.97 0.14
N ARG A 38 -5.84 -11.69 -0.04
CA ARG A 38 -4.91 -10.58 0.09
C ARG A 38 -4.30 -10.78 1.47
N SER A 39 -3.01 -11.03 1.52
CA SER A 39 -2.30 -11.16 2.78
C SER A 39 -1.63 -9.81 3.00
N PHE A 40 -1.69 -9.33 4.23
CA PHE A 40 -1.08 -8.08 4.62
C PHE A 40 0.42 -8.03 4.29
N ALA A 41 1.09 -9.19 4.40
CA ALA A 41 2.49 -9.36 4.06
C ALA A 41 2.78 -9.48 2.55
N LYS A 42 1.76 -9.47 1.69
CA LYS A 42 1.87 -9.70 0.24
C LYS A 42 1.46 -8.48 -0.60
N GLN A 43 1.44 -7.31 0.03
CA GLN A 43 1.17 -6.06 -0.66
C GLN A 43 2.43 -5.64 -1.43
N GLU A 44 2.36 -5.70 -2.75
CA GLU A 44 3.40 -5.15 -3.62
C GLU A 44 3.38 -3.62 -3.49
N LEU A 45 4.42 -3.06 -2.87
CA LEU A 45 4.67 -1.63 -2.79
C LEU A 45 5.54 -1.23 -3.97
N SER A 46 4.99 -0.42 -4.87
CA SER A 46 5.75 0.16 -5.97
C SER A 46 6.49 1.39 -5.42
N LEU A 47 7.84 1.37 -5.46
CA LEU A 47 8.68 2.47 -4.98
C LEU A 47 8.49 3.75 -5.79
N LYS A 48 7.99 3.60 -7.02
CA LYS A 48 7.62 4.69 -7.94
C LYS A 48 6.48 5.55 -7.42
N ASP A 49 5.54 4.97 -6.67
CA ASP A 49 4.40 5.71 -6.11
C ASP A 49 4.77 6.49 -4.83
N ILE A 50 5.89 6.15 -4.19
CA ILE A 50 6.28 6.68 -2.87
C ILE A 50 7.36 7.77 -3.01
N THR A 51 8.22 7.68 -4.03
CA THR A 51 9.34 8.62 -4.19
C THR A 51 8.99 9.75 -5.15
N LEU A 52 9.10 11.00 -4.66
CA LEU A 52 9.03 12.21 -5.48
C LEU A 52 10.36 12.42 -6.22
N ALA A 53 10.91 11.36 -6.82
CA ALA A 53 12.25 11.33 -7.37
C ALA A 53 12.22 11.15 -8.90
N PRO A 54 13.09 11.83 -9.66
CA PRO A 54 13.27 11.56 -11.09
C PRO A 54 13.78 10.14 -11.32
N GLU A 55 13.40 9.54 -12.47
CA GLU A 55 13.76 8.17 -12.82
C GLU A 55 15.29 7.94 -12.72
N GLY A 56 15.69 6.88 -12.01
CA GLY A 56 17.10 6.51 -11.80
C GLY A 56 17.76 7.08 -10.53
N TRP A 57 17.12 7.99 -9.78
CA TRP A 57 17.64 8.54 -8.53
C TRP A 57 16.95 8.00 -7.26
N GLU A 58 16.08 7.00 -7.41
CA GLU A 58 15.27 6.41 -6.33
C GLU A 58 16.13 5.96 -5.14
N GLY A 59 17.26 5.28 -5.39
CA GLY A 59 18.16 4.78 -4.34
C GLY A 59 18.81 5.91 -3.53
N THR A 60 19.32 6.94 -4.21
CA THR A 60 19.95 8.10 -3.55
C THR A 60 18.94 8.88 -2.72
N MET A 61 17.76 9.14 -3.28
CA MET A 61 16.69 9.82 -2.54
C MET A 61 16.24 9.03 -1.33
N PHE A 62 16.16 7.70 -1.43
CA PHE A 62 15.85 6.85 -0.29
C PHE A 62 16.88 6.97 0.83
N THR A 63 18.18 6.99 0.51
CA THR A 63 19.24 7.22 1.51
C THR A 63 19.11 8.60 2.16
N VAL A 64 18.85 9.65 1.36
CA VAL A 64 18.64 11.00 1.87
C VAL A 64 17.44 11.03 2.82
N TYR A 65 16.33 10.37 2.51
CA TYR A 65 15.17 10.29 3.40
C TYR A 65 15.48 9.49 4.66
N ALA A 66 16.19 8.38 4.55
CA ALA A 66 16.59 7.56 5.70
C ALA A 66 17.47 8.35 6.68
N VAL A 67 18.32 9.27 6.21
CA VAL A 67 19.14 10.09 7.11
C VAL A 67 18.39 11.34 7.60
N SER A 68 17.68 12.03 6.71
CA SER A 68 17.08 13.33 7.01
C SER A 68 15.82 13.23 7.88
N ILE A 69 14.95 12.24 7.64
CA ILE A 69 13.69 12.11 8.40
C ILE A 69 13.98 11.90 9.89
N PRO A 70 14.79 10.90 10.30
CA PRO A 70 15.08 10.68 11.72
C PRO A 70 15.78 11.89 12.34
N TYR A 71 16.73 12.52 11.63
CA TYR A 71 17.41 13.70 12.14
C TYR A 71 16.46 14.86 12.46
N ILE A 72 15.51 15.17 11.56
CA ILE A 72 14.52 16.23 11.77
C ILE A 72 13.64 15.89 12.98
N PHE A 73 13.16 14.66 13.08
CA PHE A 73 12.33 14.22 14.22
C PHE A 73 13.09 14.27 15.54
N GLY A 74 14.33 13.80 15.58
CA GLY A 74 15.18 13.85 16.77
C GLY A 74 15.47 15.29 17.20
N TYR A 75 15.79 16.16 16.24
CA TYR A 75 16.03 17.58 16.49
C TYR A 75 14.77 18.27 17.05
N LEU A 76 13.62 18.05 16.42
CA LEU A 76 12.33 18.60 16.89
C LEU A 76 12.01 18.08 18.29
N PHE A 77 12.16 16.78 18.53
CA PHE A 77 11.89 16.19 19.83
C PHE A 77 12.79 16.78 20.93
N LEU A 78 14.10 16.87 20.69
CA LEU A 78 15.03 17.47 21.66
C LEU A 78 14.72 18.96 21.89
N THR A 79 14.38 19.70 20.84
CA THR A 79 14.10 21.14 20.94
C THR A 79 12.80 21.43 21.69
N TYR A 80 11.72 20.72 21.37
CA TYR A 80 10.40 20.97 21.94
C TYR A 80 10.19 20.25 23.27
N PHE A 81 10.63 18.99 23.38
CA PHE A 81 10.35 18.15 24.54
C PHE A 81 11.39 18.30 25.66
N ILE A 82 12.67 18.46 25.31
CA ILE A 82 13.76 18.54 26.30
C ILE A 82 14.13 19.99 26.61
N ALA A 83 14.33 20.83 25.59
CA ALA A 83 14.71 22.24 25.78
C ALA A 83 13.51 23.17 26.04
N GLY A 84 12.27 22.66 25.97
CA GLY A 84 11.05 23.44 26.19
C GLY A 84 10.89 24.65 25.27
N GLY A 85 11.48 24.60 24.07
CA GLY A 85 11.46 25.70 23.10
C GLY A 85 12.46 26.84 23.35
N ASN A 86 13.35 26.74 24.35
CA ASN A 86 14.39 27.73 24.56
C ASN A 86 15.62 27.46 23.67
N PHE A 87 15.62 28.04 22.47
CA PHE A 87 16.72 27.99 21.50
C PHE A 87 18.05 28.60 21.99
N LYS A 88 18.08 29.24 23.17
CA LYS A 88 19.32 29.73 23.80
C LYS A 88 20.05 28.64 24.59
N ASN A 89 19.33 27.59 24.99
CA ASN A 89 19.84 26.46 25.77
C ASN A 89 20.00 25.20 24.91
N SER A 90 19.92 25.34 23.57
CA SER A 90 20.23 24.25 22.66
C SER A 90 21.73 23.98 22.71
N VAL A 91 22.14 23.17 23.69
CA VAL A 91 23.43 22.47 23.82
C VAL A 91 23.80 21.68 22.53
N PHE A 92 22.91 21.63 21.55
CA PHE A 92 22.97 20.84 20.32
C PHE A 92 23.50 21.62 19.10
N ALA A 93 24.06 22.82 19.28
CA ALA A 93 24.70 23.57 18.17
C ALA A 93 26.05 22.97 17.74
N ASP A 94 26.62 22.05 18.53
CA ASP A 94 27.86 21.37 18.18
C ASP A 94 27.60 20.21 17.21
N THR A 95 28.35 20.21 16.11
CA THR A 95 28.27 19.24 15.01
C THR A 95 28.51 17.80 15.48
N ASP A 96 29.23 17.61 16.59
CA ASP A 96 29.48 16.30 17.21
C ASP A 96 28.23 15.63 17.77
N SER A 97 27.19 16.39 18.10
CA SER A 97 25.94 15.83 18.61
C SER A 97 25.04 15.24 17.51
N PHE A 98 25.45 15.34 16.23
CA PHE A 98 24.66 14.89 15.09
C PHE A 98 24.21 13.42 15.24
N LEU A 99 25.14 12.51 15.58
CA LEU A 99 24.83 11.08 15.71
C LEU A 99 23.85 10.80 16.84
N ILE A 100 23.95 11.52 17.95
CA ILE A 100 23.06 11.36 19.10
C ILE A 100 21.65 11.81 18.74
N VAL A 101 21.52 12.99 18.13
CA VAL A 101 20.24 13.53 17.64
C VAL A 101 19.61 12.57 16.62
N TRP A 102 20.42 12.05 15.70
CA TRP A 102 19.99 11.11 14.67
C TRP A 102 19.51 9.78 15.26
N LEU A 103 20.24 9.18 16.21
CA LEU A 103 19.84 7.95 16.90
C LEU A 103 18.54 8.11 17.68
N ILE A 104 18.39 9.20 18.45
CA ILE A 104 17.15 9.50 19.17
C ILE A 104 15.98 9.65 18.19
N GLY A 105 16.22 10.33 17.08
CA GLY A 105 15.25 10.47 16.02
C GLY A 105 14.77 9.14 15.44
N TYR A 106 15.69 8.19 15.24
CA TYR A 106 15.38 6.85 14.76
C TYR A 106 14.46 6.10 15.71
N GLU A 107 14.71 6.18 17.02
CA GLU A 107 13.90 5.54 18.04
C GLU A 107 12.45 6.04 18.00
N ILE A 108 12.27 7.35 17.88
CA ILE A 108 10.94 7.98 17.81
C ILE A 108 10.19 7.55 16.55
N VAL A 109 10.85 7.62 15.39
CA VAL A 109 10.24 7.21 14.12
C VAL A 109 9.89 5.72 14.15
N ALA A 110 10.77 4.87 14.68
CA ALA A 110 10.51 3.44 14.82
C ALA A 110 9.33 3.16 15.76
N GLY A 111 9.26 3.85 16.91
CA GLY A 111 8.13 3.73 17.84
C GLY A 111 6.80 4.11 17.20
N LEU A 112 6.75 5.23 16.47
CA LEU A 112 5.56 5.64 15.73
C LEU A 112 5.19 4.63 14.63
N ALA A 113 6.17 4.11 13.89
CA ALA A 113 5.97 3.10 12.86
C ALA A 113 5.41 1.79 13.45
N MET A 114 5.90 1.35 14.61
CA MET A 114 5.40 0.17 15.30
C MET A 114 3.94 0.33 15.73
N ILE A 115 3.59 1.48 16.31
CA ILE A 115 2.20 1.80 16.66
C ILE A 115 1.34 1.80 15.41
N TRP A 116 1.79 2.44 14.34
CA TRP A 116 1.08 2.51 13.07
C TRP A 116 0.81 1.13 12.47
N ILE A 117 1.83 0.28 12.39
CA ILE A 117 1.70 -1.09 11.87
C ILE A 117 0.73 -1.90 12.73
N THR A 118 0.77 -1.73 14.05
CA THR A 118 -0.16 -2.39 14.99
C THR A 118 -1.60 -1.96 14.73
N VAL A 119 -1.87 -0.66 14.58
CA VAL A 119 -3.20 -0.14 14.25
C VAL A 119 -3.68 -0.66 12.88
N LEU A 120 -2.79 -0.68 11.89
CA LEU A 120 -3.10 -1.20 10.56
C LEU A 120 -3.44 -2.70 10.62
N PHE A 121 -2.70 -3.46 11.42
CA PHE A 121 -2.93 -4.89 11.64
C PHE A 121 -4.33 -5.16 12.22
N PHE A 122 -4.72 -4.44 13.28
CA PHE A 122 -6.07 -4.57 13.85
C PHE A 122 -7.18 -4.18 12.84
N THR A 123 -7.00 -3.06 12.15
CA THR A 123 -7.95 -2.57 11.13
C THR A 123 -8.13 -3.57 9.98
N TYR A 124 -7.07 -4.29 9.62
CA TYR A 124 -7.12 -5.28 8.56
C TYR A 124 -7.97 -6.50 8.92
N ASP A 125 -7.85 -6.96 10.16
CA ASP A 125 -8.57 -8.14 10.63
C ASP A 125 -10.08 -7.88 10.68
N GLU A 126 -10.50 -6.67 11.10
CA GLU A 126 -11.90 -6.26 11.05
C GLU A 126 -12.50 -6.27 9.64
N LYS A 127 -11.76 -5.78 8.62
CA LYS A 127 -12.24 -5.80 7.23
C LYS A 127 -12.40 -7.23 6.68
N LYS A 128 -11.57 -8.17 7.12
CA LYS A 128 -11.66 -9.58 6.73
C LYS A 128 -12.89 -10.27 7.34
N SER A 129 -13.26 -9.90 8.57
CA SER A 129 -14.47 -10.39 9.26
C SER A 129 -15.76 -9.94 8.55
N LYS A 130 -15.83 -8.67 8.11
CA LYS A 130 -17.04 -8.09 7.51
C LYS A 130 -17.40 -8.63 6.11
N HIS A 131 -16.46 -9.24 5.40
CA HIS A 131 -16.68 -9.84 4.07
C HIS A 131 -17.05 -11.34 4.11
N ARG A 132 -17.21 -11.92 5.30
CA ARG A 132 -17.62 -13.33 5.49
C ARG A 132 -19.13 -13.52 5.71
N TYR A 133 -19.92 -12.45 5.72
CA TYR A 133 -21.37 -12.47 5.79
C TYR A 133 -21.98 -11.82 4.55
#